data_AF-A0A822HFI7-F1
#
_entry.id   AF-A0A822HFI7-F1
#
_cell.length_a   1.000
_cell.length_b   1.000
_cell.length_c   1.000
_cell.angle_alpha   90.00
_cell.angle_beta   90.00
_cell.angle_gamma   90.00
#
_symmetry.space_group_name_H-M   'P 1'
#
loop_
_entity.id
_entity.type
_entity.pdbx_description
1 polymer ?
#
loop_
_entity_poly.entity_id
_entity_poly.type
_entity_poly.pdbx_seq_one_letter_code
_entity_poly.pdbx_strand_id
1 'polypeptide(L)' 'HSTGSFQIKRSTPADLFELLEQHKQNLNIETYTISQTTLEQIFLSIGKRIDADL' A
#
# COMPACT_ATOMS: atom_id res chain seq x y z
N HIS A 1 33.96 -12.76 -11.59
CA HIS A 1 33.18 -12.12 -10.50
C HIS A 1 31.82 -11.77 -11.07
N SER A 2 30.82 -12.64 -10.88
CA SER A 2 29.45 -12.39 -11.36
C SER A 2 28.63 -11.92 -10.16
N THR A 3 28.44 -10.62 -10.03
CA THR A 3 27.48 -10.05 -9.07
C THR A 3 26.07 -10.37 -9.55
N GLY A 4 25.39 -11.30 -8.87
CA GLY A 4 23.97 -11.55 -9.11
C GLY A 4 23.17 -10.31 -8.75
N SER A 5 22.46 -9.75 -9.73
CA SER A 5 21.58 -8.60 -9.52
C SER A 5 20.33 -9.04 -8.75
N PHE A 6 20.20 -8.57 -7.51
CA PHE A 6 18.99 -8.72 -6.73
C PHE A 6 17.91 -7.78 -7.29
N GLN A 7 16.93 -8.34 -7.99
CA GLN A 7 15.77 -7.59 -8.50
C GLN A 7 14.64 -7.66 -7.47
N ILE A 8 14.35 -6.54 -6.81
CA ILE A 8 13.13 -6.40 -6.02
C ILE A 8 11.99 -6.18 -7.01
N LYS A 9 11.11 -7.18 -7.15
CA LYS A 9 9.89 -7.04 -7.95
C LYS A 9 9.02 -5.95 -7.32
N ARG A 10 8.79 -4.86 -8.05
CA ARG A 10 7.97 -3.73 -7.59
C ARG A 10 6.52 -3.98 -7.99
N SER A 11 5.61 -4.04 -7.03
CA SER A 11 4.17 -4.10 -7.29
C SER A 11 3.60 -2.71 -7.54
N THR A 12 2.66 -2.63 -8.46
CA THR A 12 1.95 -1.42 -8.88
C THR A 12 0.53 -1.39 -8.27
N PRO A 13 -0.14 -0.23 -8.27
CA PRO A 13 -1.55 -0.16 -7.90
C PRO A 13 -2.46 -1.06 -8.75
N ALA A 14 -2.09 -1.34 -9.99
CA ALA A 14 -2.83 -2.23 -10.88
C ALA A 14 -2.77 -3.69 -10.39
N ASP A 15 -1.60 -4.15 -9.95
CA ASP A 15 -1.45 -5.48 -9.33
C ASP A 15 -2.34 -5.62 -8.08
N LEU A 16 -2.45 -4.55 -7.30
CA LEU A 16 -3.29 -4.52 -6.11
C LEU A 16 -4.78 -4.51 -6.45
N PHE A 17 -5.17 -3.75 -7.47
CA PHE A 17 -6.54 -3.71 -7.97
C PHE A 17 -6.99 -5.09 -8.45
N GLU A 18 -6.17 -5.76 -9.26
CA GLU A 18 -6.46 -7.11 -9.75
C GLU A 18 -6.66 -8.10 -8.60
N LEU A 19 -5.79 -8.06 -7.60
CA LEU A 19 -5.89 -8.90 -6.40
C LEU A 19 -7.19 -8.64 -5.62
N LEU A 20 -7.56 -7.37 -5.44
CA LEU A 20 -8.80 -7.02 -4.73
C LEU A 20 -10.04 -7.47 -5.50
N GLU A 21 -10.07 -7.35 -6.82
CA GLU A 21 -11.19 -7.85 -7.64
C GLU A 21 -11.34 -9.37 -7.56
N GLN A 22 -10.23 -10.11 -7.64
CA GLN A 22 -10.24 -11.57 -7.55
C GLN A 22 -10.79 -12.09 -6.22
N HIS A 23 -10.60 -11.33 -5.14
CA HIS A 23 -11.02 -11.72 -3.80
C HIS A 23 -12.25 -10.96 -3.28
N LYS A 24 -12.81 -10.03 -4.05
CA LYS A 24 -13.89 -9.13 -3.62
C LYS A 24 -15.09 -9.84 -2.99
N GLN A 25 -15.58 -10.89 -3.65
CA GLN A 25 -16.73 -11.66 -3.19
C GLN A 25 -16.41 -12.47 -1.92
N ASN A 26 -15.21 -13.08 -1.87
CA ASN A 26 -14.77 -13.89 -0.74
C ASN A 26 -14.51 -13.05 0.52
N LEU A 27 -14.12 -11.80 0.33
CA LEU A 27 -13.89 -10.84 1.41
C LEU A 27 -15.14 -10.03 1.78
N ASN A 28 -16.26 -10.24 1.09
CA ASN A 28 -17.50 -9.46 1.27
C ASN A 28 -17.29 -7.94 1.17
N ILE A 29 -16.41 -7.48 0.28
CA ILE A 29 -16.13 -6.05 0.07
C ILE A 29 -17.11 -5.51 -0.98
N GLU A 30 -17.92 -4.52 -0.62
CA GLU A 30 -18.86 -3.88 -1.55
C GLU A 30 -18.14 -2.87 -2.46
N THR A 31 -17.33 -1.99 -1.86
CA THR A 31 -16.54 -0.98 -2.57
C THR A 31 -15.19 -0.77 -1.88
N TYR A 32 -14.17 -0.41 -2.67
CA TYR A 32 -12.84 -0.05 -2.17
C TYR A 32 -12.24 1.07 -3.02
N THR A 33 -11.21 1.72 -2.50
CA THR A 33 -10.49 2.79 -3.20
C THR A 33 -8.99 2.64 -2.97
N ILE A 34 -8.21 2.75 -4.05
CA ILE A 34 -6.75 2.78 -4.00
C ILE A 34 -6.32 4.22 -4.26
N SER A 35 -5.47 4.77 -3.41
CA SER A 35 -4.97 6.14 -3.55
C SER A 35 -3.53 6.23 -3.10
N GLN A 36 -2.75 7.08 -3.77
CA GLN A 36 -1.41 7.40 -3.31
C GLN A 36 -1.49 8.39 -2.16
N THR A 37 -0.82 8.09 -1.05
CA THR A 37 -0.68 9.03 0.05
C THR A 37 0.45 9.99 -0.26
N THR A 38 0.23 11.29 -0.04
CA THR A 38 1.29 12.30 -0.22
C THR A 38 2.23 12.30 0.98
N LEU A 39 3.46 12.78 0.77
CA LEU A 39 4.45 12.88 1.85
C LEU A 39 3.96 13.76 3.01
N GLU A 40 3.25 14.84 2.71
CA GLU A 40 2.63 15.70 3.73
C GLU A 40 1.64 14.93 4.59
N GLN A 41 0.77 14.12 3.97
CA GLN A 41 -0.21 13.31 4.71
C GLN A 41 0.47 12.24 5.57
N ILE A 42 1.58 11.64 5.10
CA ILE A 42 2.40 10.73 5.91
C ILE A 42 3.00 11.46 7.11
N PHE A 43 3.58 12.64 6.89
CA PHE A 43 4.19 13.44 7.96
C PHE A 43 3.17 13.81 9.05
N LEU A 44 1.99 14.29 8.65
CA LEU A 44 0.89 14.59 9.56
C LEU A 44 0.39 13.35 10.31
N SER A 45 0.30 12.19 9.64
CA SER A 45 -0.13 10.94 10.27
C SER A 45 0.86 10.48 11.34
N ILE A 46 2.16 10.63 11.11
CA ILE A 46 3.20 10.29 12.07
C ILE A 46 3.13 11.22 13.29
N GLY A 47 3.01 12.53 13.08
CA GLY A 47 2.85 13.50 14.19
C GLY A 47 1.67 13.16 15.10
N LYS A 48 0.48 12.95 14.53
CA LYS A 48 -0.73 12.56 15.28
C LYS A 48 -0.56 11.27 16.09
N ARG A 49 0.21 10.30 15.60
CA ARG A 49 0.49 9.05 16.33
C ARG A 49 1.40 9.29 17.53
N ILE A 50 2.37 10.19 17.40
CA ILE A 50 3.29 10.55 18.48
C ILE A 50 2.56 11.32 19.58
N ASP A 51 1.67 12.25 19.22
CA ASP A 51 0.85 13.00 20.20
C ASP A 51 -0.14 12.10 20.99
N ALA A 52 -0.58 10.99 20.42
CA ALA A 52 -1.53 10.07 21.05
C ALA A 52 -0.88 9.04 22.00
N ASP A 53 0.45 8.96 22.02
CA ASP A 53 1.25 8.04 22.86
C ASP A 53 1.87 8.74 24.09
N LEU A 54 1.57 10.03 24.30
CA LEU A 54 1.99 10.85 25.45
C LEU A 54 0.82 11.09 26.43
#